data_AF-A0A4Q3LZJ9-F1
#
_entry.id   AF-A0A4Q3LZJ9-F1
#
_cell.length_a   1.000
_cell.length_b   1.000
_cell.length_c   1.000
_cell.angle_alpha   90.00
_cell.angle_beta   90.00
_cell.angle_gamma   90.00
#
_symmetry.space_group_name_H-M   'P 1'
#
loop_
_entity.id
_entity.type
_entity.pdbx_description
1 polymer ?
#
loop_
_entity_poly.entity_id
_entity_poly.type
_entity_poly.pdbx_seq_one_letter_code
_entity_poly.pdbx_strand_id
1 'polypeptide(L)'
;MTHSTAHPRLSPRAPGAALRPVALASLLAVAGGLLAAPPAHAQPAAGTAAARSYQIAPGLLGPALSAFAGQAGVTVSFTPQQTRELRTPGLQGAFGVEQGFAQLLAGTGLRAVVREGGGYTLQATTGSNISSSSAAGAQTLQEVTVTAAAPVQPDDLSPAYAGGQVARGARLGMLGQTDVMDAPFHITSYTSRSLEDRQVTTLGEALSVDPSVRSAAPSGDVADAFFVRGFAMGDNNIGEIAFDGLYGVAPNYRLLTDYAERVEVLKGPAALVYGMSPNSGIGGGINVVPKRATQDLTRVRADYGTRTQAG
;
A
#
# COMPACT_ATOMS: atom_id res chain seq x y z
N MET A 1 -33.89 63.08 -40.61
CA MET A 1 -35.26 62.59 -40.85
C MET A 1 -35.22 61.08 -40.56
N THR A 2 -35.54 60.60 -39.34
CA THR A 2 -36.90 60.30 -38.77
C THR A 2 -37.61 59.20 -39.57
N HIS A 3 -38.24 58.14 -39.06
CA HIS A 3 -38.64 57.58 -37.74
C HIS A 3 -39.07 56.09 -38.04
N SER A 4 -38.81 55.08 -37.18
CA SER A 4 -39.67 54.54 -36.09
C SER A 4 -40.73 53.47 -36.46
N THR A 5 -40.73 52.34 -35.71
CA THR A 5 -41.85 51.50 -35.14
C THR A 5 -41.39 50.02 -35.01
N ALA A 6 -41.07 49.41 -33.85
CA ALA A 6 -41.80 49.00 -32.61
C ALA A 6 -42.69 47.72 -32.78
N HIS A 7 -42.24 46.51 -32.38
CA HIS A 7 -42.47 45.71 -31.12
C HIS A 7 -43.78 44.85 -31.08
N PRO A 8 -43.98 43.79 -30.23
CA PRO A 8 -43.16 43.21 -29.13
C PRO A 8 -43.09 41.63 -29.09
N ARG A 9 -42.57 41.11 -27.96
CA ARG A 9 -42.08 39.75 -27.61
C ARG A 9 -43.12 38.85 -26.89
N LEU A 10 -42.93 37.53 -26.91
CA LEU A 10 -43.41 36.58 -25.87
C LEU A 10 -42.37 35.48 -25.57
N SER A 11 -42.47 34.96 -24.35
CA SER A 11 -41.44 34.49 -23.42
C SER A 11 -41.32 32.95 -23.27
N PRO A 12 -40.29 32.44 -22.57
CA PRO A 12 -39.95 31.02 -22.49
C PRO A 12 -40.68 30.24 -21.37
N ARG A 13 -40.66 28.91 -21.54
CA ARG A 13 -41.33 27.86 -20.73
C ARG A 13 -40.62 27.65 -19.38
N ALA A 14 -41.40 27.54 -18.31
CA ALA A 14 -40.98 27.45 -16.91
C ALA A 14 -40.41 26.08 -16.47
N PRO A 15 -39.60 26.04 -15.40
CA PRO A 15 -39.29 24.84 -14.62
C PRO A 15 -40.25 24.69 -13.41
N GLY A 16 -40.49 23.47 -12.95
CA GLY A 16 -41.34 23.20 -11.79
C GLY A 16 -40.78 22.10 -10.90
N ALA A 17 -40.21 22.49 -9.76
CA ALA A 17 -40.21 21.71 -8.51
C ALA A 17 -39.75 22.64 -7.37
N ALA A 18 -40.71 23.14 -6.60
CA ALA A 18 -40.43 23.86 -5.36
C ALA A 18 -41.28 23.25 -4.23
N LEU A 19 -40.58 22.99 -3.14
CA LEU A 19 -41.06 22.66 -1.80
C LEU A 19 -42.20 23.58 -1.33
N ARG A 20 -43.14 23.06 -0.53
CA ARG A 20 -43.62 23.75 0.68
C ARG A 20 -44.24 22.77 1.71
N PRO A 21 -44.06 23.04 3.02
CA PRO A 21 -44.69 22.36 4.15
C PRO A 21 -45.95 23.10 4.62
N VAL A 22 -46.90 22.43 5.27
CA VAL A 22 -47.94 23.07 6.12
C VAL A 22 -48.31 22.16 7.28
N ALA A 23 -48.43 22.79 8.45
CA ALA A 23 -48.69 22.23 9.75
C ALA A 23 -50.20 22.09 10.09
N LEU A 24 -50.46 21.39 11.20
CA LEU A 24 -51.26 21.82 12.36
C LEU A 24 -52.47 20.93 12.76
N ALA A 25 -52.39 20.52 14.04
CA ALA A 25 -53.44 20.44 15.07
C ALA A 25 -54.50 19.32 15.08
N SER A 26 -54.49 18.53 16.16
CA SER A 26 -55.54 18.47 17.22
C SER A 26 -55.14 17.41 18.27
N LEU A 27 -54.87 17.79 19.54
CA LEU A 27 -55.70 17.68 20.77
C LEU A 27 -56.06 16.23 21.20
N LEU A 28 -56.20 15.78 22.46
CA LEU A 28 -55.85 16.16 23.85
C LEU A 28 -56.55 15.09 24.75
N ALA A 29 -55.88 14.43 25.71
CA ALA A 29 -56.44 13.74 26.91
C ALA A 29 -55.32 12.94 27.63
N VAL A 30 -54.64 13.41 28.68
CA VAL A 30 -55.00 13.53 30.11
C VAL A 30 -55.14 12.20 30.88
N ALA A 31 -54.20 12.05 31.85
CA ALA A 31 -54.27 11.39 33.17
C ALA A 31 -54.07 9.87 33.33
N GLY A 32 -52.96 9.53 34.01
CA GLY A 32 -53.01 8.91 35.35
C GLY A 32 -53.09 7.38 35.42
N GLY A 33 -51.94 6.73 35.67
CA GLY A 33 -51.89 5.30 35.99
C GLY A 33 -50.49 4.85 36.42
N LEU A 34 -50.12 5.16 37.66
CA LEU A 34 -48.99 4.57 38.36
C LEU A 34 -49.39 3.12 38.72
N LEU A 35 -48.77 2.07 38.16
CA LEU A 35 -48.65 0.72 38.77
C LEU A 35 -47.90 -0.29 37.86
N ALA A 36 -46.84 -0.86 38.45
CA ALA A 36 -46.26 -2.19 38.21
C ALA A 36 -45.64 -2.52 36.82
N ALA A 37 -44.33 -2.32 36.73
CA ALA A 37 -43.48 -3.05 35.80
C ALA A 37 -43.51 -4.56 36.11
N PRO A 38 -43.66 -5.45 35.11
CA PRO A 38 -43.51 -6.89 35.33
C PRO A 38 -42.06 -7.21 35.71
N PRO A 39 -41.82 -8.15 36.65
CA PRO A 39 -40.46 -8.49 37.06
C PRO A 39 -39.74 -9.13 35.88
N ALA A 40 -38.68 -8.46 35.43
CA ALA A 40 -37.63 -9.06 34.64
C ALA A 40 -37.11 -10.28 35.40
N HIS A 41 -37.44 -11.47 34.92
CA HIS A 41 -36.80 -12.69 35.39
C HIS A 41 -35.34 -12.62 34.96
N ALA A 42 -34.47 -12.35 35.92
CA ALA A 42 -33.05 -12.58 35.80
C ALA A 42 -32.86 -14.09 35.62
N GLN A 43 -32.56 -14.52 34.40
CA GLN A 43 -32.10 -15.87 34.13
C GLN A 43 -30.78 -16.05 34.92
N PRO A 44 -30.64 -17.09 35.77
CA PRO A 44 -29.38 -17.36 36.45
C PRO A 44 -28.29 -17.57 35.40
N ALA A 45 -27.21 -16.81 35.53
CA ALA A 45 -26.01 -17.00 34.73
C ALA A 45 -25.53 -18.45 34.86
N ALA A 46 -25.11 -18.99 33.72
CA ALA A 46 -24.66 -20.36 33.56
C ALA A 46 -23.59 -20.78 34.59
N GLY A 47 -23.83 -21.94 35.21
CA GLY A 47 -22.82 -22.88 35.68
C GLY A 47 -21.72 -22.35 36.59
N THR A 48 -22.03 -22.14 37.88
CA THR A 48 -20.99 -22.22 38.91
C THR A 48 -20.44 -23.65 38.94
N ALA A 49 -19.29 -23.87 38.29
CA ALA A 49 -18.58 -25.13 38.35
C ALA A 49 -18.35 -25.50 39.83
N ALA A 50 -18.86 -26.67 40.24
CA ALA A 50 -18.80 -27.12 41.63
C ALA A 50 -17.36 -27.05 42.16
N ALA A 51 -17.13 -26.26 43.21
CA ALA A 51 -15.84 -26.14 43.85
C ALA A 51 -15.46 -27.49 44.47
N ARG A 52 -14.37 -28.08 44.00
CA ARG A 52 -13.82 -29.32 44.55
C ARG A 52 -12.53 -28.99 45.31
N SER A 53 -12.28 -29.70 46.40
CA SER A 53 -11.04 -29.55 47.15
C SER A 53 -9.89 -30.22 46.42
N TYR A 54 -8.83 -29.46 46.17
CA TYR A 54 -7.60 -29.94 45.55
C TYR A 54 -6.42 -29.68 46.50
N GLN A 55 -5.48 -30.63 46.52
CA GLN A 55 -4.25 -30.51 47.30
C GLN A 55 -3.06 -30.92 46.43
N ILE A 56 -2.27 -29.93 46.04
CA ILE A 56 -1.11 -30.06 45.16
C ILE A 56 0.06 -29.36 45.83
N ALA A 57 1.14 -30.11 46.04
CA ALA A 57 2.36 -29.58 46.65
C ALA A 57 3.06 -28.57 45.73
N PRO A 58 3.72 -27.53 46.29
CA PRO A 58 4.58 -26.64 45.52
C PRO A 58 5.73 -27.42 44.90
N GLY A 59 6.05 -27.14 43.64
CA GLY A 59 7.05 -27.92 42.90
C GLY A 59 7.22 -27.49 41.45
N LEU A 60 7.74 -28.39 40.63
CA LEU A 60 7.84 -28.19 39.17
C LEU A 60 6.44 -28.09 38.55
N LEU A 61 6.26 -27.13 37.64
CA LEU A 61 4.95 -26.82 37.06
C LEU A 61 4.37 -28.00 36.27
N GLY A 62 5.19 -28.67 35.45
CA GLY A 62 4.72 -29.79 34.60
C GLY A 62 4.02 -30.91 35.39
N PRO A 63 4.68 -31.53 36.39
CA PRO A 63 4.05 -32.55 37.23
C PRO A 63 2.81 -32.06 37.98
N ALA A 64 2.81 -30.83 38.48
CA ALA A 64 1.69 -30.26 39.22
C ALA A 64 0.44 -30.05 38.34
N LEU A 65 0.63 -29.61 37.09
CA LEU A 65 -0.45 -29.45 36.12
C LEU A 65 -1.07 -30.79 35.74
N SER A 66 -0.25 -31.83 35.52
CA SER A 66 -0.74 -33.18 35.24
C SER A 66 -1.49 -33.78 36.43
N ALA A 67 -1.03 -33.54 37.66
CA ALA A 67 -1.72 -33.98 38.88
C ALA A 67 -3.07 -33.28 39.08
N PHE A 68 -3.14 -31.96 38.84
CA PHE A 68 -4.39 -31.21 38.89
C PHE A 68 -5.39 -31.69 37.85
N ALA A 69 -4.94 -31.84 36.60
CA ALA A 69 -5.74 -32.33 35.48
C ALA A 69 -6.36 -33.71 35.79
N GLY A 70 -5.56 -34.61 36.38
CA GLY A 70 -6.05 -35.92 36.83
C GLY A 70 -7.11 -35.86 37.94
N GLN A 71 -6.95 -34.98 38.93
CA GLN A 71 -7.94 -34.80 40.00
C GLN A 71 -9.22 -34.08 39.53
N ALA A 72 -9.08 -33.14 38.60
CA ALA A 72 -10.18 -32.36 38.05
C ALA A 72 -10.96 -33.10 36.94
N GLY A 73 -10.40 -34.19 36.40
CA GLY A 73 -11.00 -34.98 35.32
C GLY A 73 -10.95 -34.28 33.96
N VAL A 74 -9.95 -33.43 33.74
CA VAL A 74 -9.76 -32.66 32.50
C VAL A 74 -8.42 -32.97 31.88
N THR A 75 -8.32 -32.93 30.56
CA THR A 75 -7.05 -33.16 29.86
C THR A 75 -6.34 -31.83 29.65
N VAL A 76 -5.06 -31.74 30.03
CA VAL A 76 -4.20 -30.59 29.72
C VAL A 76 -3.09 -31.02 28.75
N SER A 77 -2.89 -30.26 27.67
CA SER A 77 -1.85 -30.47 26.69
C SER A 77 -0.84 -29.33 26.73
N PHE A 78 0.44 -29.67 26.88
CA PHE A 78 1.56 -28.74 26.90
C PHE A 78 2.83 -29.43 26.42
N THR A 79 3.84 -28.65 26.01
CA THR A 79 5.15 -29.19 25.66
C THR A 79 6.10 -29.13 26.87
N PRO A 80 6.99 -30.14 27.07
CA PRO A 80 7.94 -30.12 28.18
C PRO A 80 8.86 -28.89 28.20
N GLN A 81 9.11 -28.30 27.02
CA GLN A 81 9.90 -27.07 26.88
C GLN A 81 9.23 -25.87 27.56
N GLN A 82 7.90 -25.80 27.60
CA GLN A 82 7.15 -24.70 28.22
C GLN A 82 7.20 -24.72 29.74
N THR A 83 7.50 -25.86 30.38
CA THR A 83 7.38 -26.04 31.83
C THR A 83 8.70 -26.42 32.51
N ARG A 84 9.82 -26.52 31.76
CA ARG A 84 11.08 -27.13 32.20
C ARG A 84 11.79 -26.42 33.35
N GLU A 85 11.53 -25.13 33.55
CA GLU A 85 12.15 -24.31 34.61
C GLU A 85 11.13 -23.54 35.46
N LEU A 86 9.84 -23.75 35.21
CA LEU A 86 8.77 -23.03 35.90
C LEU A 86 8.34 -23.78 37.15
N ARG A 87 8.14 -23.03 38.23
CA ARG A 87 7.66 -23.54 39.51
C ARG A 87 6.26 -23.01 39.79
N THR A 88 5.47 -23.80 40.50
CA THR A 88 4.15 -23.41 40.96
C THR A 88 4.14 -23.26 42.48
N PRO A 89 3.38 -22.30 43.04
CA PRO A 89 3.15 -22.20 44.49
C PRO A 89 2.33 -23.38 45.04
N GLY A 90 1.81 -24.25 44.19
CA GLY A 90 0.88 -25.32 44.57
C GLY A 90 -0.54 -24.82 44.72
N LEU A 91 -1.47 -25.71 45.03
CA LEU A 91 -2.89 -25.41 45.18
C LEU A 91 -3.45 -26.16 46.38
N GLN A 92 -4.05 -25.45 47.34
CA GLN A 92 -4.68 -26.04 48.51
C GLN A 92 -5.99 -25.31 48.81
N GLY A 93 -7.11 -26.02 48.75
CA GLY A 93 -8.44 -25.46 49.03
C GLY A 93 -9.48 -25.89 48.00
N ALA A 94 -10.68 -25.31 48.11
CA ALA A 94 -11.79 -25.55 47.18
C ALA A 94 -11.71 -24.58 46.00
N PHE A 95 -11.48 -25.10 44.79
CA PHE A 95 -11.35 -24.29 43.59
C PHE A 95 -12.19 -24.87 42.44
N GLY A 96 -12.62 -24.01 41.51
CA GLY A 96 -13.08 -24.44 40.19
C GLY A 96 -11.90 -24.87 39.31
N VAL A 97 -12.17 -25.61 38.22
CA VAL A 97 -11.11 -26.11 37.32
C VAL A 97 -10.29 -24.96 36.72
N GLU A 98 -10.95 -23.93 36.18
CA GLU A 98 -10.27 -22.77 35.59
C GLU A 98 -9.50 -21.95 36.65
N GLN A 99 -10.09 -21.79 37.83
CA GLN A 99 -9.47 -21.07 38.95
C GLN A 99 -8.22 -21.80 39.47
N GLY A 100 -8.27 -23.13 39.53
CA GLY A 100 -7.12 -23.94 39.93
C GLY A 100 -5.97 -23.87 38.92
N PHE A 101 -6.26 -23.90 37.62
CA PHE A 101 -5.23 -23.66 36.59
C PHE A 101 -4.65 -22.25 36.68
N ALA A 102 -5.48 -21.23 36.89
CA ALA A 102 -5.01 -19.85 37.02
C ALA A 102 -4.07 -19.69 38.23
N GLN A 103 -4.39 -20.32 39.37
CA GLN A 103 -3.56 -20.27 40.57
C GLN A 103 -2.24 -21.05 40.41
N LEU A 104 -2.28 -22.21 39.74
CA LEU A 104 -1.07 -23.00 39.49
C LEU A 104 -0.10 -22.32 38.51
N LEU A 105 -0.64 -21.55 37.55
CA LEU A 105 0.11 -20.82 36.53
C LEU A 105 0.46 -19.37 36.95
N ALA A 106 0.10 -18.97 38.18
CA ALA A 106 0.38 -17.64 38.70
C ALA A 106 1.89 -17.38 38.73
N GLY A 107 2.32 -16.29 38.08
CA GLY A 107 3.73 -15.88 38.02
C GLY A 107 4.57 -16.62 36.98
N THR A 108 4.02 -17.57 36.22
CA THR A 108 4.77 -18.34 35.22
C THR A 108 4.63 -17.79 33.80
N GLY A 109 3.83 -16.73 33.60
CA GLY A 109 3.57 -16.12 32.29
C GLY A 109 2.80 -17.03 31.33
N LEU A 110 2.14 -18.07 31.83
CA LEU A 110 1.35 -19.02 31.06
C LEU A 110 -0.12 -18.92 31.46
N ARG A 111 -1.03 -19.16 30.51
CA ARG A 111 -2.47 -19.29 30.78
C ARG A 111 -3.00 -20.59 30.17
N ALA A 112 -3.96 -21.22 30.85
CA ALA A 112 -4.68 -22.37 30.31
C ALA A 112 -5.89 -21.87 29.51
N VAL A 113 -6.02 -22.29 28.26
CA VAL A 113 -7.14 -21.94 27.37
C VAL A 113 -7.89 -23.22 27.01
N VAL A 114 -9.22 -23.19 27.15
CA VAL A 114 -10.12 -24.28 26.76
C VAL A 114 -10.14 -24.42 25.23
N ARG A 115 -10.04 -25.65 24.74
CA ARG A 115 -10.15 -26.01 23.33
C ARG A 115 -11.53 -26.62 23.07
N GLU A 116 -12.04 -26.47 21.84
CA GLU A 116 -13.23 -27.17 21.39
C GLU A 116 -13.07 -28.68 21.63
N GLY A 117 -13.91 -29.25 22.50
CA GLY A 117 -13.80 -30.63 22.97
C GLY A 117 -13.44 -30.81 24.45
N GLY A 118 -13.30 -29.73 25.24
CA GLY A 118 -13.21 -29.81 26.72
C GLY A 118 -11.80 -30.10 27.27
N GLY A 119 -10.76 -29.98 26.44
CA GLY A 119 -9.36 -30.03 26.87
C GLY A 119 -8.76 -28.63 27.07
N TYR A 120 -7.71 -28.52 27.88
CA TYR A 120 -6.96 -27.29 28.15
C TYR A 120 -5.61 -27.30 27.43
N THR A 121 -5.19 -26.15 26.88
CA THR A 121 -3.86 -25.96 26.29
C THR A 121 -3.14 -24.79 26.96
N LEU A 122 -1.82 -24.91 27.17
CA LEU A 122 -1.03 -23.81 27.72
C LEU A 122 -0.57 -22.84 26.62
N GLN A 123 -0.83 -21.56 26.83
CA GLN A 123 -0.36 -20.48 25.96
C GLN A 123 0.47 -19.48 26.76
N ALA A 124 1.57 -19.00 26.15
CA ALA A 124 2.34 -17.91 26.71
C ALA A 124 1.50 -16.63 26.71
N THR A 125 1.42 -15.99 27.86
CA THR A 125 0.82 -14.66 27.99
C THR A 125 1.92 -13.67 27.69
N THR A 126 2.05 -13.25 26.43
CA THR A 126 2.90 -12.12 26.06
C THR A 126 2.37 -10.89 26.78
N GLY A 127 3.14 -10.43 27.77
CA GLY A 127 2.99 -9.19 28.54
C GLY A 127 1.69 -8.39 28.38
N SER A 128 0.72 -8.68 29.24
CA SER A 128 -0.07 -7.62 29.85
C SER A 128 -0.06 -7.90 31.35
N ASN A 129 0.82 -7.18 32.05
CA ASN A 129 0.87 -7.20 33.51
C ASN A 129 -0.42 -6.55 34.03
N ILE A 130 -1.47 -7.35 34.18
CA ILE A 130 -2.61 -6.99 35.02
C ILE A 130 -2.20 -7.30 36.46
N SER A 131 -1.21 -6.57 36.95
CA SER A 131 -1.11 -6.31 38.38
C SER A 131 -2.25 -5.36 38.69
N SER A 132 -3.25 -5.87 39.40
CA SER A 132 -4.26 -5.10 40.11
C SER A 132 -3.56 -4.18 41.12
N SER A 133 -3.08 -3.04 40.63
CA SER A 133 -2.69 -1.87 41.39
C SER A 133 -3.65 -0.76 40.99
N SER A 134 -4.56 -0.46 41.91
CA SER A 134 -5.39 0.73 41.91
C SER A 134 -4.53 2.00 41.81
N ALA A 135 -4.38 2.53 40.60
CA ALA A 135 -4.11 3.94 40.36
C ALA A 135 -4.60 4.27 38.95
N ALA A 136 -5.56 5.19 38.87
CA ALA A 136 -6.07 5.72 37.63
C ALA A 136 -4.93 6.38 36.82
N GLY A 137 -4.46 5.69 35.79
CA GLY A 137 -3.57 6.20 34.77
C GLY A 137 -3.88 5.46 33.49
N ALA A 138 -4.57 6.13 32.56
CA ALA A 138 -4.96 5.54 31.28
C ALA A 138 -3.72 5.02 30.55
N GLN A 139 -3.64 3.70 30.33
CA GLN A 139 -2.61 3.12 29.49
C GLN A 139 -2.99 3.33 28.03
N THR A 140 -2.28 4.24 27.36
CA THR A 140 -2.41 4.47 25.93
C THR A 140 -1.66 3.38 25.17
N LEU A 141 -2.35 2.66 24.29
CA LEU A 141 -1.74 1.70 23.38
C LEU A 141 -0.76 2.41 22.44
N GLN A 142 0.26 1.68 21.97
CA GLN A 142 1.15 2.20 20.93
C GLN A 142 0.36 2.48 19.66
N GLU A 143 0.67 3.60 19.01
CA GLU A 143 0.07 4.01 17.76
C GLU A 143 0.39 2.97 16.67
N VAL A 144 -0.67 2.39 16.07
CA VAL A 144 -0.54 1.47 14.95
C VAL A 144 -0.72 2.28 13.66
N THR A 145 0.39 2.61 12.99
CA THR A 145 0.33 3.22 11.67
C THR A 145 0.05 2.15 10.62
N VAL A 146 -1.17 2.12 10.10
CA VAL A 146 -1.54 1.26 8.96
C VAL A 146 -1.21 2.01 7.68
N THR A 147 -0.11 1.64 7.03
CA THR A 147 0.19 2.12 5.67
C THR A 147 -0.52 1.23 4.67
N ALA A 148 -1.58 1.73 4.03
CA ALA A 148 -2.11 1.13 2.82
C ALA A 148 -1.18 1.50 1.65
N ALA A 149 -0.67 0.50 0.91
CA ALA A 149 -0.08 0.77 -0.39
C ALA A 149 -1.20 1.30 -1.30
N ALA A 150 -1.04 2.50 -1.84
CA ALA A 150 -1.96 3.02 -2.83
C ALA A 150 -2.04 2.01 -3.99
N PRO A 151 -3.24 1.74 -4.54
CA PRO A 151 -3.34 0.91 -5.74
C PRO A 151 -2.51 1.56 -6.85
N VAL A 152 -1.65 0.77 -7.49
CA VAL A 152 -0.79 1.22 -8.59
C VAL A 152 -1.67 1.82 -9.68
N GLN A 153 -1.53 3.12 -9.90
CA GLN A 153 -2.22 3.81 -10.97
C GLN A 153 -1.50 3.55 -12.31
N PRO A 154 -2.20 3.62 -13.44
CA PRO A 154 -1.59 3.42 -14.76
C PRO A 154 -0.40 4.35 -15.05
N ASP A 155 -0.41 5.54 -14.45
CA ASP A 155 0.61 6.57 -14.59
C ASP A 155 1.67 6.55 -13.48
N ASP A 156 1.56 5.64 -12.50
CA ASP A 156 2.59 5.50 -11.47
C ASP A 156 3.89 4.98 -12.09
N LEU A 157 5.02 5.48 -11.61
CA LEU A 157 6.33 5.04 -12.10
C LEU A 157 6.70 3.70 -11.47
N SER A 158 7.24 2.79 -12.30
CA SER A 158 7.86 1.57 -11.80
C SER A 158 8.97 1.89 -10.78
N PRO A 159 9.04 1.14 -9.66
CA PRO A 159 10.08 1.33 -8.66
C PRO A 159 11.48 1.22 -9.26
N ALA A 160 12.43 1.98 -8.71
CA ALA A 160 13.83 1.84 -9.10
C ALA A 160 14.38 0.46 -8.67
N TYR A 161 15.24 -0.13 -9.50
CA TYR A 161 16.04 -1.29 -9.15
C TYR A 161 17.10 -0.92 -8.11
N ALA A 162 17.73 -1.93 -7.49
CA ALA A 162 18.83 -1.72 -6.56
C ALA A 162 19.93 -0.83 -7.21
N GLY A 163 20.40 0.19 -6.48
CA GLY A 163 21.33 1.18 -6.99
C GLY A 163 20.69 2.38 -7.70
N GLY A 164 19.38 2.36 -7.97
CA GLY A 164 18.63 3.54 -8.40
C GLY A 164 18.88 4.00 -9.84
N GLN A 165 19.71 3.30 -10.62
CA GLN A 165 20.12 3.71 -11.97
C GLN A 165 19.09 3.31 -13.05
N VAL A 166 18.42 2.18 -12.86
CA VAL A 166 17.37 1.67 -13.76
C VAL A 166 16.10 1.37 -12.96
N ALA A 167 14.95 1.32 -13.63
CA ALA A 167 13.69 0.87 -13.09
C ALA A 167 13.57 -0.66 -13.13
N ARG A 168 12.71 -1.22 -12.28
CA ARG A 168 12.27 -2.63 -12.34
C ARG A 168 11.25 -2.91 -13.43
N GLY A 169 10.65 -1.88 -14.01
CA GLY A 169 9.62 -2.03 -15.05
C GLY A 169 9.55 -0.80 -15.95
N ALA A 170 8.71 -0.88 -16.96
CA ALA A 170 8.44 0.21 -17.91
C ALA A 170 6.97 0.21 -18.31
N ARG A 171 6.52 1.31 -18.93
CA ARG A 171 5.16 1.36 -19.48
C ARG A 171 5.12 0.77 -20.88
N LEU A 172 4.39 -0.34 -21.02
CA LEU A 172 4.27 -1.11 -22.26
C LEU A 172 2.86 -1.00 -22.86
N GLY A 173 2.38 0.23 -23.07
CA GLY A 173 1.14 0.49 -23.82
C GLY A 173 -0.04 -0.26 -23.20
N MET A 174 -0.67 -1.16 -23.97
CA MET A 174 -1.81 -1.96 -23.49
C MET A 174 -1.50 -2.90 -22.32
N LEU A 175 -0.22 -3.22 -22.09
CA LEU A 175 0.23 -4.06 -20.98
C LEU A 175 0.41 -3.25 -19.68
N GLY A 176 0.24 -1.92 -19.74
CA GLY A 176 0.38 -1.03 -18.59
C GLY A 176 1.81 -0.98 -18.05
N GLN A 177 1.95 -0.78 -16.73
CA GLN A 177 3.21 -0.91 -16.01
C GLN A 177 3.57 -2.39 -15.90
N THR A 178 4.66 -2.81 -16.55
CA THR A 178 5.11 -4.21 -16.54
C THR A 178 6.51 -4.32 -15.97
N ASP A 179 6.73 -5.26 -15.05
CA ASP A 179 8.06 -5.59 -14.55
C ASP A 179 8.93 -6.18 -15.68
N VAL A 180 10.23 -5.89 -15.67
CA VAL A 180 11.18 -6.36 -16.68
C VAL A 180 11.29 -7.89 -16.74
N MET A 181 11.01 -8.58 -15.64
CA MET A 181 11.02 -10.04 -15.60
C MET A 181 9.75 -10.67 -16.20
N ASP A 182 8.64 -9.92 -16.22
CA ASP A 182 7.36 -10.36 -16.78
C ASP A 182 7.12 -9.84 -18.19
N ALA A 183 7.89 -8.83 -18.61
CA ALA A 183 7.77 -8.21 -19.92
C ALA A 183 8.13 -9.21 -21.04
N PRO A 184 7.27 -9.37 -22.07
CA PRO A 184 7.57 -10.22 -23.22
C PRO A 184 8.57 -9.57 -24.20
N PHE A 185 9.10 -8.39 -23.86
CA PHE A 185 10.04 -7.63 -24.65
C PHE A 185 11.27 -7.27 -23.81
N HIS A 186 12.42 -7.10 -24.47
CA HIS A 186 13.62 -6.65 -23.79
C HIS A 186 13.57 -5.13 -23.61
N ILE A 187 13.38 -4.69 -22.36
CA ILE A 187 13.18 -3.28 -22.00
C ILE A 187 14.22 -2.83 -20.97
N THR A 188 14.59 -1.56 -21.04
CA THR A 188 15.47 -0.93 -20.04
C THR A 188 14.95 0.48 -19.78
N SER A 189 14.74 0.85 -18.52
CA SER A 189 14.21 2.16 -18.14
C SER A 189 15.24 2.87 -17.25
N TYR A 190 15.93 3.88 -17.80
CA TYR A 190 16.91 4.68 -17.06
C TYR A 190 16.20 5.74 -16.23
N THR A 191 16.61 5.89 -14.97
CA THR A 191 15.97 6.82 -14.03
C THR A 191 16.49 8.24 -14.18
N SER A 192 15.67 9.24 -13.82
CA SER A 192 16.10 10.63 -13.65
C SER A 192 17.37 10.77 -12.80
N ARG A 193 17.46 10.00 -11.70
CA ARG A 193 18.67 9.91 -10.87
C ARG A 193 19.90 9.46 -11.66
N SER A 194 19.78 8.46 -12.54
CA SER A 194 20.89 8.02 -13.39
C SER A 194 21.34 9.11 -14.36
N LEU A 195 20.40 9.90 -14.86
CA LEU A 195 20.70 11.01 -15.75
C LEU A 195 21.45 12.11 -14.97
N GLU A 196 20.95 12.43 -13.78
CA GLU A 196 21.55 13.44 -12.88
C GLU A 196 22.96 13.02 -12.40
N ASP A 197 23.13 11.78 -11.92
CA ASP A 197 24.40 11.25 -11.41
C ASP A 197 25.50 11.25 -12.49
N ARG A 198 25.12 11.02 -13.76
CA ARG A 198 26.04 11.05 -14.90
C ARG A 198 26.16 12.44 -15.54
N GLN A 199 25.40 13.41 -15.05
CA GLN A 199 25.33 14.76 -15.60
C GLN A 199 25.04 14.79 -17.12
N VAL A 200 24.27 13.82 -17.61
CA VAL A 200 23.89 13.81 -19.03
C VAL A 200 22.86 14.91 -19.27
N THR A 201 23.00 15.60 -20.39
CA THR A 201 22.12 16.72 -20.75
C THR A 201 21.25 16.37 -21.95
N THR A 202 21.72 15.46 -22.80
CA THR A 202 21.03 15.03 -24.03
C THR A 202 20.61 13.57 -23.96
N LEU A 203 19.60 13.20 -24.75
CA LEU A 203 19.19 11.80 -24.89
C LEU A 203 20.32 10.92 -25.42
N GLY A 204 21.12 11.42 -26.37
CA GLY A 204 22.24 10.65 -26.90
C GLY A 204 23.29 10.30 -25.85
N GLU A 205 23.63 11.25 -24.96
CA GLU A 205 24.48 10.97 -23.79
C GLU A 205 23.82 9.99 -22.82
N ALA A 206 22.52 10.16 -22.56
CA ALA A 206 21.77 9.28 -21.67
C ALA A 206 21.85 7.81 -22.12
N LEU A 207 21.75 7.58 -23.44
CA LEU A 207 21.73 6.27 -24.07
C LEU A 207 23.11 5.72 -24.45
N SER A 208 24.19 6.49 -24.27
CA SER A 208 25.56 6.05 -24.57
C SER A 208 26.01 4.78 -23.82
N VAL A 209 25.34 4.46 -22.70
CA VAL A 209 25.60 3.29 -21.86
C VAL A 209 24.78 2.06 -22.27
N ASP A 210 23.79 2.22 -23.15
CA ASP A 210 22.94 1.10 -23.57
C ASP A 210 23.65 0.26 -24.64
N PRO A 211 23.88 -1.05 -24.41
CA PRO A 211 24.64 -1.88 -25.34
C PRO A 211 23.93 -2.12 -26.67
N SER A 212 22.63 -1.86 -26.77
CA SER A 212 21.86 -2.04 -28.00
C SER A 212 21.63 -0.75 -28.78
N VAL A 213 21.98 0.40 -28.19
CA VAL A 213 21.82 1.73 -28.81
C VAL A 213 23.20 2.25 -29.21
N ARG A 214 23.32 2.77 -30.43
CA ARG A 214 24.51 3.52 -30.85
C ARG A 214 24.06 4.85 -31.41
N SER A 215 24.77 5.94 -31.11
CA SER A 215 24.51 7.21 -31.78
C SER A 215 24.90 7.09 -33.26
N ALA A 216 24.00 7.51 -34.13
CA ALA A 216 24.21 7.63 -35.58
C ALA A 216 24.61 9.06 -35.96
N ALA A 217 24.29 10.04 -35.10
CA ALA A 217 24.59 11.45 -35.30
C ALA A 217 26.11 11.72 -35.23
N PRO A 218 26.70 12.36 -36.25
CA PRO A 218 28.07 12.86 -36.18
C PRO A 218 28.26 13.85 -35.01
N SER A 219 29.50 13.97 -34.53
CA SER A 219 29.82 14.99 -33.51
C SER A 219 29.47 16.40 -34.01
N GLY A 220 28.64 17.12 -33.25
CA GLY A 220 28.17 18.47 -33.61
C GLY A 220 26.85 18.53 -34.37
N ASP A 221 26.18 17.39 -34.60
CA ASP A 221 24.83 17.38 -35.17
C ASP A 221 23.79 17.98 -34.19
N VAL A 222 22.74 18.56 -34.76
CA VAL A 222 21.61 19.14 -34.04
C VAL A 222 20.51 18.11 -33.79
N ALA A 223 20.51 16.99 -34.51
CA ALA A 223 19.52 15.94 -34.39
C ALA A 223 20.02 14.73 -33.57
N ASP A 224 19.14 14.16 -32.76
CA ASP A 224 19.33 12.88 -32.08
C ASP A 224 18.95 11.73 -33.04
N ALA A 225 19.96 11.09 -33.60
CA ALA A 225 19.82 9.90 -34.44
C ALA A 225 20.53 8.71 -33.80
N PHE A 226 19.91 7.54 -33.87
CA PHE A 226 20.40 6.31 -33.23
C PHE A 226 20.28 5.10 -34.15
N PHE A 227 21.08 4.07 -33.85
CA PHE A 227 20.82 2.71 -34.27
C PHE A 227 20.41 1.89 -33.05
N VAL A 228 19.27 1.19 -33.12
CA VAL A 228 18.90 0.18 -32.14
C VAL A 228 18.95 -1.20 -32.77
N ARG A 229 19.83 -2.05 -32.24
CA ARG A 229 20.15 -3.38 -32.82
C ARG A 229 20.48 -3.32 -34.32
N GLY A 230 21.08 -2.22 -34.78
CA GLY A 230 21.51 -2.04 -36.17
C GLY A 230 20.47 -1.39 -37.10
N PHE A 231 19.27 -1.08 -36.63
CA PHE A 231 18.27 -0.33 -37.41
C PHE A 231 18.26 1.14 -37.03
N ALA A 232 18.29 2.01 -38.05
CA ALA A 232 18.27 3.45 -37.86
C ALA A 232 16.95 3.90 -37.24
N MET A 233 17.02 4.94 -36.41
CA MET A 233 15.88 5.61 -35.81
C MET A 233 16.23 7.07 -35.52
N GLY A 234 15.25 7.96 -35.66
CA GLY A 234 15.45 9.41 -35.49
C GLY A 234 16.07 10.10 -36.72
N ASP A 235 16.34 9.34 -37.79
CA ASP A 235 16.78 9.90 -39.07
C ASP A 235 15.71 10.84 -39.64
N ASN A 236 16.16 11.92 -40.29
CA ASN A 236 15.31 12.91 -40.96
C ASN A 236 14.33 13.67 -40.06
N ASN A 237 14.48 13.64 -38.73
CA ASN A 237 13.75 14.53 -37.82
C ASN A 237 12.22 14.35 -37.89
N ILE A 238 11.75 13.10 -37.98
CA ILE A 238 10.33 12.73 -38.21
C ILE A 238 9.58 12.24 -36.96
N GLY A 239 10.15 12.42 -35.77
CA GLY A 239 9.43 12.21 -34.50
C GLY A 239 9.31 10.76 -34.03
N GLU A 240 10.35 9.95 -34.27
CA GLU A 240 10.40 8.53 -33.88
C GLU A 240 10.70 8.29 -32.39
N ILE A 241 11.03 9.33 -31.63
CA ILE A 241 11.15 9.24 -30.18
C ILE A 241 9.77 9.52 -29.58
N ALA A 242 9.24 8.55 -28.84
CA ALA A 242 7.97 8.73 -28.14
C ALA A 242 8.17 9.63 -26.92
N PHE A 243 7.18 10.49 -26.66
CA PHE A 243 7.08 11.26 -25.42
C PHE A 243 5.82 10.83 -24.70
N ASP A 244 5.99 10.28 -23.51
CA ASP A 244 4.92 9.65 -22.74
C ASP A 244 4.11 8.65 -23.59
N GLY A 245 4.78 7.85 -24.41
CA GLY A 245 4.21 6.79 -25.24
C GLY A 245 3.63 7.27 -26.58
N LEU A 246 3.71 8.57 -26.91
CA LEU A 246 3.19 9.14 -28.14
C LEU A 246 4.31 9.68 -29.05
N TYR A 247 4.33 9.23 -30.30
CA TYR A 247 5.24 9.74 -31.33
C TYR A 247 4.86 11.16 -31.79
N GLY A 248 5.85 11.92 -32.27
CA GLY A 248 5.66 13.27 -32.80
C GLY A 248 5.46 14.38 -31.76
N VAL A 249 5.43 14.05 -30.46
CA VAL A 249 5.35 15.04 -29.37
C VAL A 249 6.72 15.44 -28.84
N ALA A 250 7.68 14.50 -28.82
CA ALA A 250 9.05 14.80 -28.42
C ALA A 250 9.67 15.85 -29.36
N PRO A 251 10.61 16.69 -28.88
CA PRO A 251 11.44 17.50 -29.78
C PRO A 251 12.12 16.62 -30.82
N ASN A 252 11.95 16.96 -32.10
CA ASN A 252 12.44 16.13 -33.19
C ASN A 252 13.98 16.21 -33.35
N TYR A 253 14.57 17.37 -33.03
CA TYR A 253 15.99 17.64 -33.21
C TYR A 253 16.78 17.11 -32.02
N ARG A 254 16.95 17.93 -30.97
CA ARG A 254 17.68 17.56 -29.75
C ARG A 254 16.69 17.37 -28.61
N LEU A 255 16.75 16.22 -27.98
CA LEU A 255 15.97 15.90 -26.79
C LEU A 255 16.83 16.14 -25.53
N LEU A 256 16.38 17.08 -24.70
CA LEU A 256 17.04 17.38 -23.42
C LEU A 256 16.48 16.50 -22.30
N THR A 257 17.34 16.09 -21.37
CA THR A 257 16.96 15.18 -20.29
C THR A 257 16.33 15.86 -19.08
N ASP A 258 16.34 17.19 -19.02
CA ASP A 258 15.88 17.96 -17.86
C ASP A 258 14.44 17.68 -17.45
N TYR A 259 13.57 17.46 -18.44
CA TYR A 259 12.16 17.11 -18.24
C TYR A 259 11.90 15.60 -18.18
N ALA A 260 12.91 14.76 -18.42
CA ALA A 260 12.76 13.31 -18.41
C ALA A 260 12.80 12.77 -16.97
N GLU A 261 11.75 12.06 -16.60
CA GLU A 261 11.70 11.24 -15.39
C GLU A 261 12.24 9.82 -15.66
N ARG A 262 11.93 9.28 -16.85
CA ARG A 262 12.50 8.03 -17.36
C ARG A 262 12.86 8.15 -18.83
N VAL A 263 13.93 7.46 -19.21
CA VAL A 263 14.22 7.14 -20.61
C VAL A 263 14.11 5.63 -20.76
N GLU A 264 13.06 5.21 -21.46
CA GLU A 264 12.73 3.81 -21.68
C GLU A 264 13.18 3.38 -23.09
N VAL A 265 13.87 2.25 -23.17
CA VAL A 265 14.37 1.68 -24.41
C VAL A 265 13.79 0.28 -24.55
N LEU A 266 12.83 0.14 -25.45
CA LEU A 266 12.29 -1.14 -25.89
C LEU A 266 13.10 -1.63 -27.08
N LYS A 267 13.68 -2.81 -26.99
CA LYS A 267 14.55 -3.38 -28.02
C LYS A 267 13.79 -4.47 -28.79
N GLY A 268 13.58 -4.24 -30.09
CA GLY A 268 12.75 -5.06 -30.97
C GLY A 268 11.47 -4.34 -31.43
N PRO A 269 10.58 -5.03 -32.16
CA PRO A 269 9.39 -4.41 -32.73
C PRO A 269 8.46 -3.80 -31.66
N ALA A 270 8.40 -2.47 -31.61
CA ALA A 270 7.60 -1.73 -30.63
C ALA A 270 6.17 -1.42 -31.10
N ALA A 271 5.81 -1.80 -32.34
CA ALA A 271 4.60 -1.36 -33.01
C ALA A 271 3.31 -1.73 -32.27
N LEU A 272 3.28 -2.87 -31.58
CA LEU A 272 2.14 -3.30 -30.77
C LEU A 272 1.95 -2.40 -29.54
N VAL A 273 3.05 -1.92 -28.97
CA VAL A 273 3.09 -1.23 -27.67
C VAL A 273 2.93 0.28 -27.82
N TYR A 274 3.65 0.89 -28.76
CA TYR A 274 3.65 2.35 -28.99
C TYR A 274 2.93 2.75 -30.29
N GLY A 275 2.38 1.80 -31.04
CA GLY A 275 1.91 2.05 -32.40
C GLY A 275 3.06 2.10 -33.41
N MET A 276 2.72 2.29 -34.69
CA MET A 276 3.72 2.39 -35.75
C MET A 276 4.56 3.66 -35.57
N SER A 277 5.89 3.49 -35.47
CA SER A 277 6.83 4.62 -35.55
C SER A 277 6.64 5.34 -36.89
N PRO A 278 6.78 6.69 -36.96
CA PRO A 278 6.67 7.45 -38.21
C PRO A 278 7.53 6.93 -39.38
N ASN A 279 8.72 6.36 -39.12
CA ASN A 279 9.58 5.76 -40.15
C ASN A 279 9.49 4.23 -40.23
N SER A 280 8.53 3.62 -39.53
CA SER A 280 8.42 2.16 -39.39
C SER A 280 9.70 1.50 -38.84
N GLY A 281 10.39 2.15 -37.89
CA GLY A 281 11.54 1.58 -37.20
C GLY A 281 11.22 0.24 -36.52
N ILE A 282 11.96 -0.82 -36.89
CA ILE A 282 11.78 -2.19 -36.37
C ILE A 282 12.83 -2.59 -35.32
N GLY A 283 13.87 -1.78 -35.12
CA GLY A 283 14.94 -2.06 -34.17
C GLY A 283 14.52 -1.92 -32.71
N GLY A 284 13.54 -1.06 -32.43
CA GLY A 284 13.19 -0.66 -31.08
C GLY A 284 12.26 0.54 -31.05
N GLY A 285 11.90 0.96 -29.83
CA GLY A 285 11.30 2.25 -29.55
C GLY A 285 11.99 2.89 -28.36
N ILE A 286 12.25 4.19 -28.44
CA ILE A 286 12.70 4.99 -27.31
C ILE A 286 11.51 5.83 -26.86
N ASN A 287 11.20 5.78 -25.57
CA ASN A 287 10.15 6.56 -24.94
C ASN A 287 10.73 7.42 -23.81
N VAL A 288 10.41 8.70 -23.81
CA VAL A 288 10.75 9.62 -22.72
C VAL A 288 9.52 9.88 -21.88
N VAL A 289 9.56 9.42 -20.64
CA VAL A 289 8.49 9.68 -19.66
C VAL A 289 8.80 11.00 -18.96
N PRO A 290 7.91 12.00 -19.02
CA PRO A 290 8.17 13.30 -18.40
C PRO A 290 8.03 13.28 -16.88
N LYS A 291 8.67 14.25 -16.24
CA LYS A 291 8.44 14.61 -14.85
C LYS A 291 6.99 15.07 -14.66
N ARG A 292 6.33 14.57 -13.60
CA ARG A 292 4.96 14.94 -13.22
C ARG A 292 4.97 15.69 -11.90
N ALA A 293 4.04 16.63 -11.74
CA ALA A 293 3.87 17.40 -10.51
C ALA A 293 3.15 16.54 -9.45
N THR A 294 3.91 15.67 -8.77
CA THR A 294 3.39 14.77 -7.72
C THR A 294 3.68 15.27 -6.30
N GLN A 295 4.63 16.19 -6.15
CA GLN A 295 5.08 16.73 -4.87
C GLN A 295 5.38 18.22 -5.03
N ASP A 296 5.25 18.97 -3.94
CA ASP A 296 5.72 20.35 -3.88
C ASP A 296 7.26 20.33 -3.81
N LEU A 297 7.90 20.63 -4.93
CA LEU A 297 9.35 20.58 -5.09
C LEU A 297 9.85 21.86 -5.76
N THR A 298 10.78 22.53 -5.09
CA THR A 298 11.56 23.62 -5.69
C THR A 298 13.00 23.15 -5.85
N ARG A 299 13.48 23.04 -7.10
CA ARG A 299 14.85 22.66 -7.43
C ARG A 299 15.45 23.65 -8.41
N VAL A 300 16.64 24.15 -8.09
CA VAL A 300 17.42 25.03 -8.97
C VAL A 300 18.73 24.33 -9.28
N ARG A 301 19.10 24.31 -10.55
CA ARG A 301 20.38 23.78 -11.03
C ARG A 301 21.17 24.93 -11.66
N ALA A 302 22.46 24.98 -11.37
CA ALA A 302 23.41 25.89 -11.99
C ALA A 302 24.54 25.06 -12.57
N ASP A 303 24.84 25.26 -13.84
CA ASP A 303 25.88 24.56 -14.56
C ASP A 303 26.96 25.55 -15.03
N TYR A 304 28.21 25.12 -15.00
CA TYR A 304 29.34 25.83 -15.59
C TYR A 304 30.17 24.83 -16.39
N GLY A 305 30.64 25.23 -17.57
CA GLY A 305 31.38 24.35 -18.46
C GLY A 305 32.50 25.09 -19.20
N THR A 306 33.53 24.35 -19.61
CA THR A 306 34.63 24.87 -20.44
C THR A 306 34.16 25.09 -21.88
N ARG A 307 34.66 26.14 -22.55
CA ARG A 307 34.25 26.52 -23.93
C ARG A 307 34.37 25.42 -24.98
N THR A 308 35.16 24.38 -24.73
CA THR A 308 35.31 23.22 -25.63
C THR A 308 34.18 22.20 -25.53
N GLN A 309 33.23 22.36 -24.59
CA GLN A 309 32.03 21.51 -24.45
C GLN A 309 30.76 22.14 -25.04
N ALA A 310 30.81 23.40 -25.48
CA ALA A 310 29.74 24.01 -26.26
C ALA A 310 29.90 23.57 -27.72
N GLY A 311 29.35 22.40 -28.05
CA GLY A 311 29.21 21.89 -29.42
C GLY A 311 27.91 22.36 -30.06
#